data_AF-A2BR90-F1
#
_entry.id   AF-A2BR90-F1
#
_cell.length_a   1.000
_cell.length_b   1.000
_cell.length_c   1.000
_cell.angle_alpha   90.00
_cell.angle_beta   90.00
_cell.angle_gamma   90.00
#
_symmetry.space_group_name_H-M   'P 1'
#
loop_
_entity.id
_entity.type
_entity.pdbx_description
1 polymer ?
#
loop_
_entity_poly.entity_id
_entity_poly.type
_entity_poly.pdbx_seq_one_letter_code
_entity_poly.pdbx_strand_id
1 'polypeptide(L)'
;MQKTNFSRITYQLNNLFFGFLSDTWRTKSISLISVLTGYFLFANFITKFISEGKNELIMVPIIIIFIEIIIRIKPSASSKFYYLWNVVDKLRIGAIYAVILEAFKLGS
;
A
#
# COMPACT_ATOMS: atom_id res chain seq x y z
N MET A 1 16.08 3.85 34.21
CA MET A 1 15.37 5.06 33.74
C MET A 1 13.97 5.07 34.32
N GLN A 2 13.58 6.16 34.98
CA GLN A 2 12.30 6.29 35.69
C GLN A 2 11.15 6.38 34.66
N LYS A 3 10.10 5.56 34.80
CA LYS A 3 8.93 5.56 33.90
C LYS A 3 8.06 6.79 34.16
N THR A 4 8.41 7.92 33.57
CA THR A 4 7.58 9.15 33.59
C THR A 4 6.67 9.20 32.36
N ASN A 5 5.55 9.92 32.44
CA ASN A 5 4.64 10.10 31.28
C ASN A 5 5.37 10.71 30.07
N PHE A 6 6.31 11.63 30.32
CA PHE A 6 7.18 12.20 29.29
C PHE A 6 8.04 11.14 28.59
N SER A 7 8.64 10.21 29.34
CA SER A 7 9.44 9.12 28.77
C SER A 7 8.63 8.16 27.88
N ARG A 8 7.34 7.97 28.18
CA ARG A 8 6.44 7.16 27.35
C ARG A 8 6.13 7.84 26.03
N ILE A 9 5.86 9.15 26.05
CA ILE A 9 5.60 9.94 24.85
C ILE A 9 6.84 9.97 23.96
N THR A 10 8.02 10.25 24.53
CA THR A 10 9.27 10.28 23.75
C THR A 10 9.61 8.91 23.17
N TYR A 11 9.36 7.82 23.92
CA TYR A 11 9.54 6.47 23.40
C TYR A 11 8.57 6.14 22.26
N GLN A 12 7.29 6.52 22.37
CA GLN A 12 6.31 6.30 21.31
C GLN A 12 6.63 7.10 20.06
N LEU A 13 7.00 8.38 20.20
CA LEU A 13 7.45 9.21 19.08
C LEU A 13 8.69 8.62 18.41
N ASN A 14 9.69 8.22 19.21
CA ASN A 14 10.89 7.61 18.69
C ASN A 14 10.58 6.30 17.95
N ASN A 15 9.70 5.45 18.49
CA ASN A 15 9.31 4.22 17.82
C ASN A 15 8.46 4.46 16.55
N LEU A 16 7.66 5.52 16.49
CA LEU A 16 6.92 5.90 15.28
C LEU A 16 7.87 6.40 14.17
N PHE A 17 8.83 7.26 14.51
CA PHE A 17 9.75 7.84 13.54
C PHE A 17 10.94 6.94 13.20
N PHE A 18 11.44 6.14 14.13
CA PHE A 18 12.66 5.34 13.95
C PHE A 18 12.44 3.84 14.15
N GLY A 19 11.24 3.39 14.53
CA GLY A 19 10.94 1.96 14.64
C GLY A 19 11.08 1.23 13.30
N PHE A 20 10.90 1.93 12.18
CA PHE A 20 11.18 1.37 10.86
C PHE A 20 12.67 1.05 10.66
N LEU A 21 13.59 1.73 11.35
CA LEU A 21 15.03 1.46 11.24
C LEU A 21 15.42 0.17 11.96
N SER A 22 14.73 -0.18 13.04
CA SER A 22 14.98 -1.41 13.80
C SER A 22 14.53 -2.70 13.10
N ASP A 23 13.73 -2.59 12.06
CA ASP A 23 13.30 -3.76 11.28
C ASP A 23 14.46 -4.41 10.51
N THR A 24 14.33 -5.73 10.30
CA THR A 24 15.28 -6.49 9.49
C THR A 24 15.35 -6.00 8.04
N TRP A 25 16.51 -6.12 7.41
CA TRP A 25 16.64 -5.79 5.97
C TRP A 25 15.67 -6.57 5.09
N ARG A 26 15.38 -7.82 5.45
CA ARG A 26 14.43 -8.66 4.71
C ARG A 26 13.02 -8.09 4.70
N THR A 27 12.50 -7.62 5.84
CA THR A 27 11.14 -7.04 5.91
C THR A 27 11.06 -5.73 5.13
N LYS A 28 12.10 -4.89 5.22
CA LYS A 28 12.20 -3.65 4.44
C LYS A 28 12.17 -3.94 2.94
N SER A 29 13.00 -4.87 2.47
CA SER A 29 13.06 -5.24 1.05
C SER A 29 11.74 -5.82 0.55
N ILE A 30 11.09 -6.71 1.31
CA ILE A 30 9.77 -7.26 0.95
C ILE A 30 8.73 -6.14 0.85
N SER A 31 8.71 -5.20 1.81
CA SER A 31 7.79 -4.06 1.77
C SER A 31 8.06 -3.16 0.56
N LEU A 32 9.33 -2.90 0.23
CA LEU A 32 9.69 -2.06 -0.92
C LEU A 32 9.33 -2.74 -2.24
N ILE A 33 9.70 -4.01 -2.41
CA ILE A 33 9.38 -4.82 -3.61
C ILE A 33 7.86 -4.87 -3.78
N SER A 34 7.11 -5.13 -2.71
CA SER A 34 5.66 -5.14 -2.73
C SER A 34 5.07 -3.83 -3.27
N VAL A 35 5.52 -2.67 -2.77
CA VAL A 35 5.05 -1.37 -3.29
C VAL A 35 5.42 -1.20 -4.77
N LEU A 36 6.67 -1.48 -5.15
CA LEU A 36 7.15 -1.31 -6.53
C LEU A 36 6.44 -2.24 -7.52
N THR A 37 6.23 -3.49 -7.14
CA THR A 37 5.46 -4.46 -7.94
C THR A 37 4.02 -4.00 -8.10
N GLY A 38 3.40 -3.46 -7.04
CA GLY A 38 2.03 -2.94 -7.10
C GLY A 38 1.91 -1.78 -8.07
N TYR A 39 2.84 -0.83 -8.00
CA TYR A 39 2.94 0.27 -8.96
C TYR A 39 3.11 -0.24 -10.39
N PHE A 40 4.09 -1.12 -10.61
CA PHE A 40 4.41 -1.62 -11.94
C PHE A 40 3.20 -2.33 -12.58
N LEU A 41 2.53 -3.23 -11.85
CA LEU A 41 1.40 -3.97 -12.38
C LEU A 41 0.25 -3.03 -12.76
N PHE A 42 -0.10 -2.08 -11.89
CA PHE A 42 -1.21 -1.18 -12.15
C PHE A 42 -0.91 -0.13 -13.21
N ALA A 43 0.32 0.42 -13.27
CA ALA A 43 0.71 1.35 -14.32
C ALA A 43 0.58 0.69 -15.70
N ASN A 44 1.03 -0.55 -15.86
CA ASN A 44 0.90 -1.30 -17.11
C ASN A 44 -0.54 -1.68 -17.41
N PHE A 45 -1.31 -2.10 -16.39
CA PHE A 45 -2.72 -2.41 -16.52
C PHE A 45 -3.46 -1.17 -17.04
N ILE A 46 -3.42 -0.04 -16.33
CA ILE A 46 -4.13 1.19 -16.69
C ILE A 46 -3.75 1.65 -18.11
N THR A 47 -2.45 1.68 -18.44
CA THR A 47 -1.99 2.10 -19.77
C THR A 47 -2.58 1.22 -20.88
N LYS A 48 -2.60 -0.11 -20.68
CA LYS A 48 -3.17 -1.04 -21.65
C LYS A 48 -4.67 -0.84 -21.82
N PHE A 49 -5.39 -0.62 -20.71
CA PHE A 49 -6.84 -0.43 -20.74
C PHE A 49 -7.26 0.91 -21.35
N ILE A 50 -6.53 2.00 -21.08
CA ILE A 50 -6.73 3.30 -21.74
C ILE A 50 -6.50 3.13 -23.25
N SER A 51 -5.44 2.43 -23.64
CA SER A 51 -5.13 2.21 -25.07
C SER A 51 -6.17 1.34 -25.80
N GLU A 52 -6.84 0.41 -25.11
CA GLU A 52 -7.89 -0.45 -25.69
C GLU A 52 -9.30 0.21 -25.63
N GLY A 53 -9.44 1.32 -24.90
CA GLY A 53 -10.20 2.50 -25.32
C GLY A 53 -11.72 2.40 -25.52
N LYS A 54 -12.41 1.41 -24.95
CA LYS A 54 -13.88 1.32 -25.11
C LYS A 54 -14.73 1.40 -23.84
N ASN A 55 -14.17 1.19 -22.64
CA ASN A 55 -14.98 1.01 -21.42
C ASN A 55 -14.37 1.64 -20.15
N GLU A 56 -13.81 2.84 -20.24
CA GLU A 56 -13.22 3.55 -19.07
C GLU A 56 -14.23 3.70 -17.91
N LEU A 57 -15.48 4.08 -18.22
CA LEU A 57 -16.58 4.24 -17.26
C LEU A 57 -16.89 2.99 -16.45
N ILE A 58 -16.69 1.80 -17.01
CA ILE A 58 -16.95 0.52 -16.34
C ILE A 58 -15.73 0.06 -15.54
N MET A 59 -14.52 0.38 -15.99
CA MET A 59 -13.30 -0.10 -15.35
C MET A 59 -13.03 0.58 -14.01
N VAL A 60 -13.27 1.88 -13.90
CA VAL A 60 -13.07 2.65 -12.66
C VAL A 60 -13.81 2.01 -11.47
N PRO A 61 -15.13 1.75 -11.55
CA PRO A 61 -15.84 1.11 -10.44
C PRO A 61 -15.34 -0.32 -10.13
N ILE A 62 -14.88 -1.08 -11.14
CA ILE A 62 -14.29 -2.41 -10.90
C ILE A 62 -13.01 -2.30 -10.07
N ILE A 63 -12.12 -1.36 -10.41
CA ILE A 63 -10.89 -1.12 -9.64
C ILE A 63 -11.23 -0.69 -8.21
N ILE A 64 -12.21 0.19 -8.03
CA ILE A 64 -12.66 0.65 -6.70
C ILE A 64 -13.20 -0.54 -5.88
N ILE A 65 -14.06 -1.39 -6.47
CA ILE A 65 -14.59 -2.58 -5.80
C ILE A 65 -13.45 -3.52 -5.41
N PHE A 66 -12.47 -3.74 -6.30
CA PHE A 66 -11.32 -4.60 -6.00
C PHE A 66 -10.49 -4.05 -4.83
N ILE A 67 -10.25 -2.74 -4.80
CA ILE A 67 -9.55 -2.05 -3.70
C ILE A 67 -10.34 -2.17 -2.39
N GLU A 68 -11.65 -1.97 -2.43
CA GLU A 68 -12.54 -2.06 -1.26
C GLU A 68 -12.54 -3.48 -0.68
N ILE A 69 -12.58 -4.51 -1.53
CA ILE A 69 -12.47 -5.91 -1.14
C ILE A 69 -11.15 -6.16 -0.38
N ILE A 70 -10.03 -5.63 -0.88
CA ILE A 70 -8.71 -5.76 -0.21
C ILE A 70 -8.72 -5.09 1.17
N ILE A 71 -9.39 -3.95 1.30
CA ILE A 71 -9.49 -3.24 2.59
C ILE A 71 -10.37 -4.03 3.57
N ARG A 72 -11.52 -4.53 3.10
CA ARG A 72 -12.55 -5.14 3.96
C ARG A 72 -12.24 -6.57 4.39
N ILE A 73 -11.47 -7.34 3.60
CA ILE A 73 -11.06 -8.71 3.96
C ILE A 73 -9.87 -8.73 4.95
N LYS A 74 -9.34 -7.56 5.34
CA LYS A 74 -8.17 -7.45 6.21
C LYS A 74 -8.28 -8.36 7.46
N PRO A 75 -7.43 -9.40 7.56
CA PRO A 75 -7.50 -10.35 8.66
C PRO A 75 -7.00 -9.71 9.96
N SER A 76 -7.47 -10.25 11.08
CA SER A 76 -6.99 -9.86 12.42
C SER A 76 -5.47 -10.00 12.53
N ALA A 77 -4.85 -9.14 13.34
CA ALA A 77 -3.41 -9.16 13.64
C ALA A 77 -2.92 -10.49 14.25
N SER A 78 -3.83 -11.26 14.86
CA SER A 78 -3.52 -12.59 15.40
C SER A 78 -3.52 -13.72 14.35
N SER A 79 -3.99 -13.45 13.13
CA SER A 79 -4.07 -14.46 12.07
C SER A 79 -2.73 -14.74 11.43
N LYS A 80 -2.46 -16.01 11.10
CA LYS A 80 -1.29 -16.43 10.31
C LYS A 80 -1.22 -15.70 8.95
N PHE A 81 -2.37 -15.31 8.40
CA PHE A 81 -2.46 -14.60 7.12
C PHE A 81 -2.13 -13.11 7.21
N TYR A 82 -1.97 -12.55 8.42
CA TYR A 82 -1.72 -11.12 8.60
C TYR A 82 -0.49 -10.62 7.83
N TYR A 83 0.62 -11.37 7.88
CA TYR A 83 1.86 -10.99 7.18
C TYR A 83 1.69 -10.99 5.65
N LEU A 84 0.99 -11.99 5.10
CA LEU A 84 0.67 -12.03 3.67
C LEU A 84 -0.23 -10.86 3.29
N TRP A 85 -1.24 -10.56 4.13
CA TRP A 85 -2.12 -9.43 3.88
C TRP A 85 -1.40 -8.09 3.96
N ASN A 86 -0.40 -7.95 4.84
CA ASN A 86 0.43 -6.76 4.89
C ASN A 86 1.21 -6.53 3.58
N VAL A 87 1.66 -7.61 2.93
CA VAL A 87 2.25 -7.53 1.58
C VAL A 87 1.20 -7.12 0.54
N VAL A 88 -0.03 -7.62 0.61
CA VAL A 88 -1.12 -7.20 -0.29
C VAL A 88 -1.50 -5.74 -0.06
N ASP A 89 -1.50 -5.26 1.18
CA ASP A 89 -1.77 -3.87 1.55
C ASP A 89 -0.72 -2.92 0.97
N LYS A 90 0.57 -3.31 1.05
CA LYS A 90 1.69 -2.57 0.43
C LYS A 90 1.62 -2.60 -1.10
N LEU A 91 1.23 -3.71 -1.72
CA LEU A 91 0.95 -3.81 -3.16
C LEU A 91 -0.16 -2.83 -3.57
N ARG A 92 -1.27 -2.80 -2.81
CA ARG A 92 -2.39 -1.86 -3.04
C ARG A 92 -1.93 -0.40 -2.98
N ILE A 93 -1.05 -0.05 -2.04
CA ILE A 93 -0.51 1.32 -1.94
C ILE A 93 0.24 1.71 -3.23
N GLY A 94 1.09 0.82 -3.75
CA GLY A 94 1.75 1.04 -5.03
C GLY A 94 0.77 1.19 -6.20
N ALA A 95 -0.27 0.36 -6.22
CA ALA A 95 -1.32 0.42 -7.23
C ALA A 95 -2.10 1.75 -7.21
N ILE A 96 -2.52 2.23 -6.04
CA ILE A 96 -3.22 3.50 -5.88
C ILE A 96 -2.33 4.66 -6.34
N TYR A 97 -1.05 4.62 -6.02
CA TYR A 97 -0.10 5.63 -6.47
C TYR A 97 -0.02 5.68 -8.01
N ALA A 98 0.01 4.52 -8.69
CA ALA A 98 -0.02 4.47 -10.15
C ALA A 98 -1.30 5.10 -10.73
N VAL A 99 -2.46 4.81 -10.15
CA VAL A 99 -3.75 5.38 -10.57
C VAL A 99 -3.74 6.90 -10.44
N ILE A 100 -3.28 7.42 -9.30
CA ILE A 100 -3.19 8.87 -9.08
C ILE A 100 -2.27 9.52 -10.10
N LEU A 101 -1.09 8.93 -10.32
CA LEU A 101 -0.10 9.46 -11.25
C LEU A 101 -0.61 9.48 -12.69
N GLU A 102 -1.36 8.47 -13.11
CA GLU A 102 -1.98 8.44 -14.44
C GLU A 102 -3.11 9.47 -14.56
N ALA A 103 -3.94 9.62 -13.52
CA ALA A 103 -4.97 10.65 -13.49
C ALA A 103 -4.38 12.06 -13.60
N PHE A 104 -3.22 12.31 -12.97
CA PHE A 104 -2.49 13.57 -13.14
C PHE A 104 -2.03 13.81 -14.57
N LYS A 105 -1.52 12.78 -15.27
CA LYS A 105 -1.10 12.91 -16.68
C LYS A 105 -2.25 13.22 -17.63
N LEU A 106 -3.44 12.69 -17.34
CA LEU A 106 -4.64 12.93 -18.16
C LEU A 106 -5.24 14.33 -17.95
N GLY A 107 -4.93 14.97 -16.81
CA GLY A 107 -5.44 16.29 -16.46
C GLY A 107 -4.56 17.48 -16.88
N SER A 108 -3.33 17.23 -17.34
CA SER A 108 -2.39 18.25 -17.85
C SER A 108 -2.42 18.33 -19.37
#